data_AF-A0A972IVQ4-F1
#
_entry.id   AF-A0A972IVQ4-F1
#
_cell.length_a   1.000
_cell.length_b   1.000
_cell.length_c   1.000
_cell.angle_alpha   90.00
_cell.angle_beta   90.00
_cell.angle_gamma   90.00
#
_symmetry.space_group_name_H-M   'P 1'
#
loop_
_entity.id
_entity.type
_entity.pdbx_description
1 polymer ?
#
loop_
_entity_poly.entity_id
_entity_poly.type
_entity_poly.pdbx_seq_one_letter_code
_entity_poly.pdbx_strand_id
1 'polypeptide(L)'
;MDKRSRTMLIITILLLFMLIIKSNLIDPVHELDGDMEKYRLYSLQTAPLSAGILKNTGLLTYRVVKVKQDSTEDTTAIIIRDEESDEWADYTIKGQYSGKVRAYLFNFLPIKDIYFEGGIIKDED
;
A
#
# COMPACT_ATOMS: atom_id res chain seq x y z
N MET A 1 18.76 -30.35 23.36
CA MET A 1 17.44 -30.20 22.73
C MET A 1 16.98 -31.55 22.24
N ASP A 2 15.77 -31.97 22.61
CA ASP A 2 15.20 -33.23 22.11
C ASP A 2 15.04 -33.18 20.58
N LYS A 3 15.07 -34.35 19.91
CA LYS A 3 14.85 -34.44 18.45
C LYS A 3 13.56 -33.73 18.05
N ARG A 4 12.51 -33.84 18.87
CA ARG A 4 11.22 -33.16 18.64
C ARG A 4 11.35 -31.64 18.68
N SER A 5 12.04 -31.10 19.70
CA SER A 5 12.27 -29.65 19.83
C SER A 5 13.10 -29.10 18.67
N ARG A 6 14.09 -29.85 18.18
CA ARG A 6 14.89 -29.46 17.02
C ARG A 6 14.07 -29.42 15.73
N THR A 7 13.21 -30.42 15.52
CA THR A 7 12.30 -30.44 14.36
C THR A 7 11.29 -29.30 14.41
N MET A 8 10.67 -29.02 15.57
CA MET A 8 9.76 -27.88 15.71
C MET A 8 10.48 -26.56 15.36
N LEU A 9 11.67 -26.33 15.90
CA LEU A 9 12.43 -25.10 15.65
C LEU A 9 12.76 -24.93 14.17
N ILE A 10 13.17 -26.01 13.48
CA ILE A 10 13.42 -25.98 12.02
C ILE A 10 12.14 -25.62 11.25
N ILE A 11 11.01 -26.23 11.58
CA ILE A 11 9.72 -25.95 10.93
C ILE A 11 9.31 -24.49 11.17
N THR A 12 9.47 -23.98 12.40
CA THR A 12 9.16 -22.58 12.73
C THR A 12 10.01 -21.62 11.90
N ILE A 13 11.32 -21.87 11.78
CA ILE A 13 12.20 -21.03 10.94
C ILE A 13 11.76 -21.08 9.48
N LEU A 14 11.44 -22.27 8.96
CA LEU A 14 10.99 -22.43 7.58
C LEU A 14 9.67 -21.69 7.30
N LEU A 15 8.70 -21.79 8.22
CA LEU A 15 7.44 -21.04 8.13
C LEU A 15 7.68 -19.52 8.21
N LEU A 16 8.60 -19.08 9.07
CA LEU A 16 8.97 -17.67 9.18
C LEU A 16 9.53 -17.15 7.85
N PHE A 17 10.47 -17.87 7.23
CA PHE A 17 11.02 -17.52 5.93
C PHE A 17 9.93 -17.46 4.84
N MET A 18 9.01 -18.43 4.83
CA MET A 18 7.91 -18.46 3.86
C MET A 18 6.98 -17.25 4.00
N LEU A 19 6.69 -16.81 5.23
CA LEU A 19 5.91 -15.60 5.49
C LEU A 19 6.63 -14.33 5.03
N ILE A 20 7.93 -14.23 5.29
CA ILE A 20 8.75 -13.09 4.85
C ILE A 20 8.73 -12.97 3.33
N ILE A 21 8.95 -14.08 2.61
CA ILE A 21 8.95 -14.09 1.13
C ILE A 21 7.58 -13.69 0.59
N LYS A 22 6.50 -14.30 1.08
CA LYS A 22 5.14 -13.97 0.63
C LYS A 22 4.82 -12.49 0.83
N SER A 23 5.10 -11.97 2.02
CA SER A 23 4.79 -10.58 2.36
C SER A 23 5.56 -9.56 1.53
N ASN A 24 6.80 -9.86 1.13
CA ASN A 24 7.62 -8.95 0.34
C ASN A 24 7.43 -9.11 -1.17
N LEU A 25 7.20 -10.33 -1.66
CA LEU A 25 7.23 -10.60 -3.10
C LEU A 25 5.84 -10.76 -3.73
N ILE A 26 4.85 -11.20 -2.96
CA ILE A 26 3.51 -11.53 -3.50
C ILE A 26 2.49 -10.45 -3.15
N ASP A 27 2.59 -9.88 -1.95
CA ASP A 27 1.59 -8.93 -1.48
C ASP A 27 1.64 -7.52 -2.12
N PRO A 28 2.79 -6.93 -2.49
CA PRO A 28 2.79 -5.60 -3.10
C PRO A 28 2.50 -5.65 -4.61
N VAL A 29 1.77 -4.64 -5.10
CA VAL A 29 1.65 -4.39 -6.54
C VAL A 29 2.99 -3.83 -7.02
N HIS A 30 3.62 -4.57 -7.92
CA HIS A 30 4.84 -4.16 -8.61
C HIS A 30 4.46 -3.32 -9.82
N GLU A 31 5.33 -2.36 -10.15
CA GLU A 31 5.37 -1.51 -11.35
C GLU A 31 4.08 -1.49 -12.18
N LEU A 32 3.28 -0.43 -11.99
CA LEU A 32 2.15 -0.14 -12.87
C LEU A 32 2.59 0.89 -13.91
N ASP A 33 1.95 0.89 -15.08
CA ASP A 33 2.21 1.89 -16.11
C ASP A 33 1.16 3.02 -16.07
N GLY A 34 1.61 4.25 -16.36
CA GLY A 34 0.76 5.40 -16.62
C GLY A 34 -0.09 5.85 -15.43
N ASP A 35 -1.39 6.02 -15.63
CA ASP A 35 -2.32 6.56 -14.63
C ASP A 35 -2.54 5.62 -13.43
N MET A 36 -2.34 4.31 -13.61
CA MET A 36 -2.41 3.35 -12.50
C MET A 36 -1.27 3.55 -11.50
N GLU A 37 -0.08 3.94 -11.96
CA GLU A 37 1.06 4.24 -11.09
C GLU A 37 0.83 5.53 -10.30
N LYS A 38 0.28 6.56 -10.95
CA LYS A 38 -0.12 7.78 -10.27
C LYS A 38 -1.13 7.49 -9.15
N TYR A 39 -2.13 6.65 -9.43
CA TYR A 39 -3.10 6.27 -8.40
C TYR A 39 -2.49 5.40 -7.29
N ARG A 40 -1.49 4.56 -7.61
CA ARG A 40 -0.69 3.81 -6.61
C ARG A 40 0.01 4.76 -5.65
N LEU A 41 0.71 5.77 -6.18
CA LEU A 41 1.42 6.79 -5.40
C LEU A 41 0.45 7.60 -4.53
N TYR A 42 -0.66 8.07 -5.11
CA TYR A 42 -1.72 8.77 -4.39
C TYR A 42 -2.24 7.95 -3.20
N SER A 43 -2.57 6.68 -3.43
CA SER A 43 -3.07 5.78 -2.38
C SER A 43 -2.03 5.58 -1.27
N LEU A 44 -0.75 5.42 -1.64
CA LEU A 44 0.34 5.21 -0.69
C LEU A 44 0.63 6.45 0.17
N GLN A 45 0.56 7.65 -0.41
CA GLN A 45 0.80 8.91 0.31
C GLN A 45 -0.37 9.30 1.20
N THR A 46 -1.60 8.94 0.79
CA THR A 46 -2.82 9.24 1.56
C THR A 46 -3.03 8.27 2.73
N ALA A 47 -2.63 7.00 2.59
CA ALA A 47 -2.85 5.98 3.62
C ALA A 47 -2.29 6.28 5.03
N PRO A 48 -1.06 6.81 5.18
CA PRO A 48 -0.52 7.19 6.47
C PRO A 48 -1.32 8.30 7.18
N LEU A 49 -2.04 9.15 6.44
CA LEU A 49 -2.85 10.24 7.01
C LEU A 49 -4.05 9.70 7.80
N SER A 50 -4.52 8.50 7.48
CA SER A 50 -5.62 7.82 8.18
C SER A 50 -5.18 7.13 9.49
N ALA A 51 -3.88 7.02 9.75
CA ALA A 51 -3.33 6.04 10.69
C ALA A 51 -2.64 6.63 11.94
N GLY A 52 -3.17 7.72 12.51
CA GLY A 52 -2.93 8.13 13.91
C GLY A 52 -1.47 8.13 14.45
N ILE A 53 -1.35 7.96 15.78
CA ILE A 53 -0.12 8.18 16.58
C ILE A 53 1.00 7.18 16.24
N LEU A 54 0.67 6.00 15.69
CA LEU A 54 1.67 4.97 15.36
C LEU A 54 2.51 5.27 14.10
N LYS A 55 2.16 6.30 13.31
CA LYS A 55 2.93 6.68 12.11
C LYS A 55 4.38 7.10 12.45
N ASN A 56 4.61 7.74 13.59
CA ASN A 56 5.90 8.34 13.92
C ASN A 56 6.92 7.37 14.54
N THR A 57 6.56 6.12 14.81
CA THR A 57 7.49 5.15 15.43
C THR A 57 8.38 4.44 14.42
N GLY A 58 8.10 4.59 13.11
CA GLY A 58 8.80 3.85 12.05
C GLY A 58 8.50 2.34 12.04
N LEU A 59 7.58 1.86 12.89
CA LEU A 59 7.24 0.44 12.99
C LEU A 59 6.21 -0.01 11.95
N LEU A 60 5.50 0.95 11.35
CA LEU A 60 4.48 0.70 10.34
C LEU A 60 5.01 0.98 8.94
N THR A 61 4.93 -0.04 8.09
CA THR A 61 5.15 0.10 6.65
C THR A 61 3.80 -0.01 5.93
N TYR A 62 3.55 0.87 4.96
CA TYR A 62 2.37 0.81 4.11
C TYR A 62 2.77 0.27 2.74
N ARG A 63 1.98 -0.66 2.20
CA ARG A 63 2.21 -1.20 0.84
C ARG A 63 0.90 -1.23 0.09
N VAL A 64 0.92 -0.81 -1.17
CA VAL A 64 -0.23 -0.95 -2.05
C VAL A 64 -0.32 -2.40 -2.49
N VAL A 65 -1.43 -3.06 -2.14
CA VAL A 65 -1.70 -4.48 -2.41
C VAL A 65 -2.55 -4.66 -3.66
N LYS A 66 -3.37 -3.65 -4.00
CA LYS A 66 -4.18 -3.69 -5.21
C LYS A 66 -4.44 -2.27 -5.71
N VAL A 67 -4.38 -2.11 -7.02
CA VAL A 67 -4.93 -0.96 -7.74
C VAL A 67 -5.80 -1.52 -8.86
N LYS A 68 -6.98 -0.96 -9.05
CA LYS A 68 -7.90 -1.38 -10.10
C LYS A 68 -8.58 -0.14 -10.69
N GLN A 69 -8.75 -0.13 -12.01
CA GLN A 69 -9.64 0.81 -12.68
C GLN A 69 -11.04 0.19 -12.70
N ASP A 70 -12.01 0.91 -12.14
CA ASP A 70 -13.39 0.45 -12.03
C ASP A 70 -14.28 0.97 -13.17
N SER A 71 -13.96 2.14 -13.71
CA SER A 71 -14.65 2.74 -14.86
C SER A 71 -13.66 3.51 -15.73
N THR A 72 -13.92 3.58 -17.03
CA THR A 72 -13.15 4.36 -18.02
C THR A 72 -13.85 5.64 -18.47
N GLU A 73 -15.10 5.86 -18.04
CA GLU A 73 -15.96 6.94 -18.51
C GLU A 73 -15.74 8.25 -17.73
N ASP A 74 -15.46 8.15 -16.42
CA ASP A 74 -15.31 9.31 -15.54
C ASP A 74 -13.88 9.85 -15.48
N THR A 75 -13.62 10.82 -14.61
CA THR A 75 -12.27 11.28 -14.26
C THR A 75 -12.10 11.29 -12.75
N THR A 76 -10.87 11.04 -12.29
CA THR A 76 -10.50 11.08 -10.88
C THR A 76 -9.45 12.16 -10.67
N ALA A 77 -9.72 13.12 -9.78
CA ALA A 77 -8.74 14.09 -9.33
C ALA A 77 -7.91 13.51 -8.19
N ILE A 78 -6.58 13.55 -8.31
CA ILE A 78 -5.63 13.06 -7.31
C ILE A 78 -4.58 14.12 -7.04
N ILE A 79 -4.01 14.10 -5.84
CA ILE A 79 -2.90 14.98 -5.46
C ILE A 79 -1.74 14.11 -5.02
N ILE A 80 -0.60 14.27 -5.67
CA ILE A 80 0.61 13.49 -5.40
C ILE A 80 1.72 14.48 -5.06
N ARG A 81 2.47 14.19 -4.01
CA ARG A 81 3.71 14.88 -3.71
C ARG A 81 4.82 14.31 -4.58
N ASP A 82 5.47 15.17 -5.36
CA ASP A 82 6.62 14.80 -6.16
C ASP A 82 7.84 14.55 -5.26
N GLU A 83 8.58 13.46 -5.50
CA GLU A 83 9.76 13.11 -4.71
C GLU A 83 10.96 14.01 -5.03
N GLU A 84 11.02 14.61 -6.23
CA GLU A 84 12.13 15.46 -6.65
C GLU A 84 11.97 16.92 -6.18
N SER A 85 10.76 17.48 -6.31
CA SER A 85 10.50 18.89 -5.95
C SER A 85 9.93 19.09 -4.55
N ASP A 86 9.48 18.01 -3.89
CA ASP A 86 8.78 18.04 -2.59
C ASP A 86 7.45 18.82 -2.62
N GLU A 87 7.00 19.24 -3.80
CA GLU A 87 5.78 20.00 -4.05
C GLU A 87 4.57 19.06 -4.30
N TRP A 88 3.38 19.55 -3.94
CA TRP A 88 2.13 18.86 -4.23
C TRP A 88 1.64 19.22 -5.63
N ALA A 89 1.42 18.21 -6.47
CA ALA A 89 0.91 18.38 -7.82
C ALA A 89 -0.49 17.75 -7.96
N ASP A 90 -1.42 18.55 -8.50
CA ASP A 90 -2.75 18.13 -8.88
C ASP A 90 -2.71 17.38 -10.22
N TYR A 91 -3.23 16.17 -10.26
CA TYR A 91 -3.43 15.41 -11.50
C TYR A 91 -4.90 15.01 -11.66
N THR A 92 -5.40 15.12 -12.88
CA THR A 92 -6.69 14.52 -13.26
C THR A 92 -6.41 13.33 -14.16
N ILE A 93 -6.76 12.12 -13.68
CA ILE A 93 -6.60 10.88 -14.43
C ILE A 93 -7.94 10.42 -15.01
N LYS A 94 -7.91 9.72 -16.14
CA LYS A 94 -9.13 9.24 -16.79
C LYS A 94 -9.58 7.90 -16.20
N GLY A 95 -10.83 7.86 -15.78
CA GLY A 95 -11.49 6.71 -15.17
C GLY A 95 -11.64 6.84 -13.65
N GLN A 96 -12.44 5.95 -13.08
CA GLN A 96 -12.50 5.74 -11.63
C GLN A 96 -11.54 4.62 -11.23
N TYR A 97 -10.89 4.80 -10.09
CA TYR A 97 -9.94 3.84 -9.57
C TYR A 97 -10.28 3.46 -8.13
N SER A 98 -9.93 2.23 -7.77
CA SER A 98 -9.91 1.76 -6.39
C SER A 98 -8.55 1.20 -6.03
N GLY A 99 -8.16 1.46 -4.78
CA GLY A 99 -6.87 1.13 -4.22
C GLY A 99 -7.04 0.39 -2.91
N LYS A 100 -6.20 -0.61 -2.67
CA LYS A 100 -6.06 -1.28 -1.39
C LYS A 100 -4.65 -1.10 -0.89
N VAL A 101 -4.52 -0.41 0.24
CA VAL A 101 -3.26 -0.26 0.96
C VAL A 101 -3.31 -1.09 2.23
N ARG A 102 -2.25 -1.84 2.49
CA ARG A 102 -2.13 -2.65 3.71
C ARG A 102 -1.01 -2.10 4.57
N ALA A 103 -1.32 -1.91 5.84
CA ALA A 103 -0.34 -1.58 6.86
C ALA A 103 0.28 -2.87 7.42
N TYR A 104 1.59 -2.86 7.57
CA TYR A 104 2.39 -3.93 8.12
C TYR A 104 3.14 -3.44 9.34
N LEU A 105 3.05 -4.19 10.44
CA LEU A 105 3.93 -4.04 11.59
C LEU A 105 5.23 -4.80 11.33
N PHE A 106 6.37 -4.19 11.69
CA PHE A 106 7.71 -4.75 11.45
C PHE A 106 7.96 -5.15 9.98
N ASN A 107 7.31 -4.49 9.02
CA ASN A 107 7.48 -4.73 7.57
C ASN A 107 6.95 -6.07 7.02
N PHE A 108 6.44 -6.99 7.85
CA PHE A 108 5.95 -8.31 7.39
C PHE A 108 4.63 -8.77 8.01
N LEU A 109 4.20 -8.20 9.14
CA LEU A 109 2.98 -8.64 9.81
C LEU A 109 1.79 -7.74 9.43
N PRO A 110 0.85 -8.19 8.59
CA PRO A 110 -0.26 -7.35 8.17
C PRO A 110 -1.19 -7.05 9.35
N ILE A 111 -1.52 -5.78 9.57
CA ILE A 111 -2.36 -5.35 10.70
C ILE A 111 -3.68 -4.74 10.28
N LYS A 112 -3.74 -4.06 9.13
CA LYS A 112 -4.91 -3.32 8.69
C LYS A 112 -4.93 -3.16 7.18
N ASP A 113 -6.09 -3.36 6.60
CA ASP A 113 -6.39 -3.03 5.21
C ASP A 113 -7.13 -1.70 5.15
N ILE A 114 -6.70 -0.82 4.26
CA ILE A 114 -7.26 0.52 4.01
C ILE A 114 -7.68 0.53 2.54
N TYR A 115 -8.93 0.90 2.31
CA TYR A 115 -9.53 0.93 0.97
C TYR A 115 -9.72 2.39 0.56
N PHE A 116 -9.37 2.68 -0.69
CA PHE A 116 -9.52 3.98 -1.34
C PHE A 116 -10.39 3.79 -2.56
N GLU A 117 -11.43 4.60 -2.68
CA GLU A 117 -12.33 4.60 -3.84
C GLU A 117 -12.38 6.03 -4.38
N GLY A 118 -12.08 6.20 -5.66
CA GLY A 118 -12.06 7.51 -6.31
C GLY A 118 -10.93 8.42 -5.82
N GLY A 119 -11.18 9.72 -5.93
CA GLY A 119 -10.17 10.76 -5.69
C GLY A 119 -10.69 11.82 -4.75
N ILE A 120 -10.09 13.00 -4.85
CA ILE A 120 -10.48 14.14 -4.05
C ILE A 120 -11.70 14.78 -4.70
N ILE A 121 -12.74 15.04 -3.90
CA ILE A 121 -13.87 15.84 -4.33
C ILE A 121 -13.39 17.30 -4.30
N LYS A 122 -13.13 17.89 -5.48
CA LYS A 122 -13.01 19.35 -5.56
C LYS A 122 -14.42 19.91 -5.38
N ASP A 123 -14.69 20.51 -4.23
CA ASP A 123 -15.80 21.45 -4.12
C ASP A 123 -15.46 22.62 -5.07
N GLU A 124 -16.21 22.73 -6.16
CA GLU A 124 -16.22 23.94 -6.99
C GLU A 124 -17.00 25.00 -6.22
N ASP A 125 -16.29 25.98 -5.63
CA ASP A 125 -16.86 27.25 -5.16
C ASP A 125 -17.19 28.19 -6.34
#